data_AF-A0ABD5IHU8-F1
#
_entry.id   AF-A0ABD5IHU8-F1
#
_cell.length_a   1.000
_cell.length_b   1.000
_cell.length_c   1.000
_cell.angle_alpha   90.00
_cell.angle_beta   90.00
_cell.angle_gamma   90.00
#
_symmetry.space_group_name_H-M   'P 1'
#
loop_
_entity.id
_entity.type
_entity.pdbx_description
1 polymer ?
#
loop_
_entity_poly.entity_id
_entity_poly.type
_entity_poly.pdbx_seq_one_letter_code
_entity_poly.pdbx_strand_id
1 'polypeptide(L)' 'MKRIAAIIAGAIIGIGLMLLAFPFLSDWIIGHVEGEDQMSANFELLAIGLVLCCFVGGSLGNLAYSKSK' A
#
# COMPACT_ATOMS: atom_id res chain seq x y z
N MET A 1 -19.44 8.93 11.71
CA MET A 1 -19.49 8.36 10.36
C MET A 1 -18.52 9.01 9.36
N LYS A 2 -18.54 10.34 9.16
CA LYS A 2 -17.67 11.02 8.16
C LYS A 2 -16.15 10.78 8.34
N ARG A 3 -15.66 10.76 9.58
CA ARG A 3 -14.24 10.47 9.90
C ARG A 3 -13.82 9.06 9.47
N ILE A 4 -14.67 8.07 9.74
CA ILE A 4 -14.42 6.67 9.38
C ILE A 4 -14.40 6.52 7.86
N ALA A 5 -15.29 7.20 7.14
CA ALA A 5 -15.28 7.22 5.68
C ALA A 5 -13.96 7.80 5.11
N ALA A 6 -13.43 8.87 5.70
CA ALA A 6 -12.14 9.42 5.29
C ALA A 6 -10.96 8.46 5.54
N ILE A 7 -10.97 7.73 6.66
CA ILE A 7 -9.99 6.68 6.96
C ILE A 7 -10.06 5.56 5.92
N ILE A 8 -11.27 5.05 5.64
CA ILE A 8 -11.46 3.97 4.66
C ILE A 8 -11.03 4.43 3.26
N ALA A 9 -11.42 5.63 2.84
CA ALA A 9 -11.01 6.19 1.56
C ALA A 9 -9.48 6.31 1.45
N GLY A 10 -8.83 6.82 2.50
CA GLY A 10 -7.38 6.91 2.56
C GLY A 10 -6.70 5.53 2.46
N ALA A 11 -7.22 4.53 3.18
CA ALA A 11 -6.69 3.17 3.14
C ALA A 11 -6.82 2.53 1.75
N ILE A 12 -7.97 2.70 1.09
CA ILE A 12 -8.20 2.21 -0.29
C ILE A 12 -7.23 2.88 -1.27
N ILE A 13 -7.04 4.19 -1.16
CA ILE A 13 -6.09 4.93 -2.00
C ILE A 13 -4.67 4.42 -1.77
N GLY A 14 -4.27 4.22 -0.51
CA GLY A 14 -2.96 3.66 -0.16
C GLY A 14 -2.73 2.28 -0.79
N ILE A 15 -3.70 1.37 -0.66
CA ILE A 15 -3.66 0.06 -1.31
C ILE A 15 -3.53 0.19 -2.83
N GLY A 16 -4.34 1.05 -3.46
CA GLY A 16 -4.28 1.29 -4.90
C GLY A 16 -2.91 1.79 -5.36
N LEU A 17 -2.29 2.70 -4.61
CA LEU A 17 -0.94 3.20 -4.90
C LEU A 17 0.13 2.10 -4.77
N MET A 18 0.02 1.21 -3.77
CA MET A 18 0.92 0.06 -3.66
C MET A 18 0.82 -0.84 -4.89
N LEU A 19 -0.40 -1.17 -5.33
CA LEU A 19 -0.61 -2.02 -6.50
C LEU A 19 -0.05 -1.38 -7.79
N LEU A 20 -0.16 -0.06 -7.94
CA LEU A 20 0.42 0.68 -9.06
C LEU A 20 1.96 0.74 -8.99
N ALA A 21 2.52 0.86 -7.79
CA ALA A 21 3.97 0.91 -7.59
C ALA A 21 4.63 -0.46 -7.61
N PHE A 22 3.88 -1.54 -7.35
CA PHE A 22 4.40 -2.89 -7.16
C PHE A 22 5.29 -3.39 -8.31
N PRO A 23 4.94 -3.22 -9.61
CA PRO A 23 5.81 -3.68 -10.70
C PRO A 23 7.21 -3.05 -10.63
N PHE A 24 7.29 -1.75 -10.31
CA PHE A 24 8.55 -1.03 -10.18
C PHE A 24 9.31 -1.42 -8.91
N LEU A 25 8.60 -1.64 -7.80
CA LEU A 25 9.21 -2.06 -6.54
C LEU A 25 9.74 -3.51 -6.62
N SER A 26 9.00 -4.40 -7.29
CA SER A 26 9.42 -5.77 -7.55
C SER A 26 10.71 -5.81 -8.35
N ASP A 27 10.79 -5.05 -9.45
CA ASP A 27 12.00 -4.95 -10.27
C ASP A 27 13.17 -4.31 -9.50
N TRP A 28 12.93 -3.27 -8.72
CA TRP A 28 13.98 -2.54 -8.01
C TRP A 28 14.52 -3.26 -6.77
N ILE A 29 13.66 -3.95 -6.00
CA ILE A 29 14.03 -4.55 -4.71
C ILE A 29 14.48 -6.00 -4.88
N ILE A 30 13.74 -6.78 -5.70
CA ILE A 30 13.99 -8.23 -5.87
C ILE A 30 14.86 -8.47 -7.10
N GLY A 31 14.69 -7.68 -8.15
CA GLY A 31 15.44 -7.83 -9.39
C GLY A 31 14.98 -9.01 -10.23
N HIS A 32 15.77 -9.29 -11.29
CA HIS A 32 15.50 -10.37 -12.23
C HIS A 32 16.04 -11.70 -11.70
N VAL A 33 15.26 -12.37 -10.86
CA VAL A 33 15.52 -13.72 -10.37
C VAL A 33 14.47 -14.61 -11.00
N GLU A 34 14.77 -15.65 -11.77
CA GLU A 34 13.72 -16.52 -12.31
C GLU A 34 13.44 -17.70 -11.36
N GLY A 35 12.16 -18.04 -11.13
CA GLY A 35 11.76 -19.26 -10.41
C GLY A 35 10.82 -19.04 -9.20
N GLU A 36 10.58 -20.10 -8.43
CA GLU A 36 9.68 -20.07 -7.26
C GLU A 36 10.13 -19.07 -6.19
N ASP A 37 11.44 -18.91 -5.98
CA ASP A 37 12.00 -17.97 -5.00
C ASP A 37 11.63 -16.51 -5.32
N GLN A 38 11.50 -16.18 -6.62
CA GLN A 38 11.06 -14.85 -7.04
C GLN A 38 9.57 -14.64 -6.76
N MET A 39 8.73 -15.64 -7.03
CA MET A 39 7.30 -15.55 -6.77
C MET A 39 7.03 -15.37 -5.27
N SER A 40 7.74 -16.11 -4.42
CA SER A 40 7.66 -16.00 -2.97
C SER A 40 8.09 -14.61 -2.48
N ALA A 41 9.26 -14.11 -2.92
CA ALA A 41 9.74 -12.78 -2.53
C ALA A 41 8.79 -11.67 -3.00
N ASN A 42 8.26 -11.77 -4.22
CA ASN A 42 7.29 -10.81 -4.77
C ASN A 42 5.99 -10.79 -3.97
N PHE A 43 5.51 -11.96 -3.55
CA PHE A 43 4.34 -12.06 -2.68
C PHE A 43 4.59 -11.42 -1.32
N GLU A 44 5.74 -11.67 -0.69
CA GLU A 44 6.09 -11.06 0.59
C GLU A 44 6.19 -9.54 0.48
N LEU A 45 6.85 -9.03 -0.55
CA LEU A 45 6.95 -7.60 -0.83
C LEU A 45 5.55 -6.97 -1.02
N LEU A 46 4.69 -7.63 -1.78
CA LEU A 46 3.31 -7.18 -1.99
C LEU A 46 2.52 -7.17 -0.69
N ALA A 47 2.58 -8.25 0.10
CA ALA A 47 1.82 -8.39 1.34
C ALA A 47 2.23 -7.32 2.37
N ILE A 48 3.53 -7.13 2.58
CA ILE A 48 4.06 -6.12 3.50
C ILE A 48 3.69 -4.71 3.01
N GLY A 49 3.89 -4.43 1.72
CA GLY A 49 3.58 -3.13 1.16
C GLY A 49 2.08 -2.79 1.21
N LEU A 50 1.20 -3.76 0.97
CA LEU A 50 -0.25 -3.57 1.10
C LEU A 50 -0.66 -3.19 2.52
N VAL A 51 -0.10 -3.88 3.53
CA VAL A 51 -0.36 -3.57 4.94
C VAL A 51 0.13 -2.17 5.28
N LEU A 52 1.38 -1.84 4.94
CA LEU A 52 1.97 -0.53 5.22
C LEU A 52 1.18 0.60 4.56
N CYS A 53 0.91 0.48 3.26
CA CYS A 53 0.19 1.52 2.52
C CYS A 53 -1.27 1.65 2.97
N CYS A 54 -1.92 0.58 3.41
CA CYS A 54 -3.24 0.63 4.03
C CYS A 54 -3.21 1.49 5.32
N PHE A 55 -2.26 1.21 6.22
CA PHE A 55 -2.12 1.96 7.47
C PHE A 55 -1.74 3.43 7.26
N VAL A 56 -0.78 3.70 6.37
CA VAL A 56 -0.35 5.06 6.03
C VAL A 56 -1.49 5.82 5.38
N GLY A 57 -2.15 5.23 4.38
CA GLY A 57 -3.28 5.83 3.69
C GLY A 57 -4.43 6.15 4.65
N GLY A 58 -4.82 5.21 5.52
CA GLY A 58 -5.84 5.44 6.53
C GLY A 58 -5.48 6.52 7.53
N SER A 59 -4.22 6.56 7.98
CA SER A 59 -3.71 7.59 8.89
C SER A 59 -3.71 8.98 8.24
N LEU A 60 -3.33 9.08 6.96
CA LEU A 60 -3.40 10.32 6.19
C LEU A 60 -4.84 10.76 5.96
N GLY A 61 -5.76 9.83 5.67
CA GLY A 61 -7.19 10.12 5.56
C GLY A 61 -7.78 10.68 6.86
N ASN A 62 -7.39 10.10 8.02
CA ASN A 62 -7.74 10.64 9.34
C ASN A 62 -7.19 12.06 9.57
N LEU A 63 -5.91 12.27 9.22
CA LEU A 63 -5.24 13.54 9.40
C LEU A 63 -5.87 14.63 8.53
N ALA A 64 -6.15 14.32 7.26
CA ALA A 64 -6.81 15.23 6.33
C ALA A 64 -8.19 15.65 6.85
N TYR A 65 -9.00 14.69 7.32
CA TYR A 65 -10.30 15.01 7.94
C TYR A 65 -10.16 15.91 9.18
N SER A 66 -9.13 15.69 10.00
CA SER A 66 -8.88 16.46 11.22
C SER A 66 -8.43 17.90 10.94
N LYS A 67 -7.73 18.14 9.82
CA LYS A 67 -7.32 19.49 9.39
C LYS A 67 -8.43 20.28 8.69
N SER A 68 -9.38 19.57 8.08
CA SER A 68 -10.51 20.18 7.34
C SER A 68 -11.73 20.51 8.22
N LYS A 69 -11.60 20.35 9.54
CA LYS A 69 -12.64 20.59 10.53
C LYS A 69 -12.21 21.68 11.50
#